data_AF-A0A852CQT5-F1
#
_entry.id   AF-A0A852CQT5-F1
#
_cell.length_a   1.000
_cell.length_b   1.000
_cell.length_c   1.000
_cell.angle_alpha   90.00
_cell.angle_beta   90.00
_cell.angle_gamma   90.00
#
_symmetry.space_group_name_H-M   'P 1'
#
loop_
_entity.id
_entity.type
_entity.pdbx_description
1 polymer ?
#
loop_
_entity_poly.entity_id
_entity_poly.type
_entity_poly.pdbx_seq_one_letter_code
_entity_poly.pdbx_strand_id
1 'polypeptide(L)'
;AGAETLKRAVELDLASRFQESLVCYQEGIDLLLQVVKGTGRGGGSRTRGGLTAELCDTIFFSSDGKYHKQIRIEENATGFSYEKLFQEYLTETVSEVWVEDPYIRQAHQLYNFLRFCEMIVKGPCKVKTIHLLTSCDE
;
A
#
# COMPACT_ATOMS: atom_id res chain seq x y z
N ALA A 1 -15.92 -21.02 -10.08
CA ALA A 1 -16.04 -20.54 -8.68
C ALA A 1 -14.92 -19.56 -8.35
N GLY A 2 -13.69 -20.01 -8.05
CA GLY A 2 -12.60 -19.10 -7.65
C GLY A 2 -12.29 -17.94 -8.64
N ALA A 3 -12.28 -18.21 -9.95
CA ALA A 3 -12.06 -17.17 -10.96
C ALA A 3 -13.17 -16.10 -11.02
N GLU A 4 -14.43 -16.49 -10.76
CA GLU A 4 -15.57 -15.56 -10.70
C GLU A 4 -15.50 -14.70 -9.44
N THR A 5 -15.11 -15.29 -8.30
CA THR A 5 -14.92 -14.56 -7.03
C THR A 5 -13.81 -13.51 -7.16
N LEU A 6 -12.70 -13.85 -7.86
CA LEU A 6 -11.62 -12.90 -8.12
C LEU A 6 -12.02 -11.78 -9.09
N LYS A 7 -12.82 -12.09 -10.12
CA LYS A 7 -13.36 -11.07 -11.01
C LYS A 7 -14.23 -10.07 -10.26
N ARG A 8 -15.10 -10.56 -9.37
CA ARG A 8 -15.91 -9.73 -8.48
C ARG A 8 -15.06 -8.92 -7.50
N ALA A 9 -13.95 -9.48 -7.01
CA ALA A 9 -13.00 -8.75 -6.17
C ALA A 9 -12.44 -7.51 -6.90
N VAL A 10 -12.05 -7.65 -8.18
CA VAL A 10 -11.56 -6.54 -9.01
C VAL A 10 -12.65 -5.48 -9.24
N GLU A 11 -13.89 -5.89 -9.51
CA GLU A 11 -15.02 -4.96 -9.69
C GLU A 11 -15.29 -4.15 -8.41
N LEU A 12 -15.21 -4.79 -7.24
CA LEU A 12 -15.37 -4.14 -5.94
C LEU A 12 -14.19 -3.20 -5.61
N ASP A 13 -12.98 -3.55 -6.03
CA ASP A 13 -11.78 -2.73 -5.87
C ASP A 13 -11.90 -1.44 -6.69
N LEU A 14 -12.32 -1.56 -7.95
CA LEU A 14 -12.62 -0.42 -8.83
C LEU A 14 -13.77 0.44 -8.29
N ALA A 15 -14.74 -0.17 -7.61
CA ALA A 15 -15.85 0.53 -6.95
C ALA A 15 -15.47 1.13 -5.57
N SER A 16 -14.18 1.09 -5.19
CA SER A 16 -13.69 1.56 -3.87
C SER A 16 -14.30 0.84 -2.66
N ARG A 17 -14.89 -0.34 -2.86
CA ARG A 17 -15.46 -1.21 -1.81
C ARG A 17 -14.40 -2.21 -1.33
N PHE A 18 -13.31 -1.66 -0.79
CA PHE A 18 -12.08 -2.40 -0.50
C PHE A 18 -12.27 -3.55 0.51
N GLN A 19 -13.16 -3.39 1.49
CA GLN A 19 -13.44 -4.44 2.48
C GLN A 19 -14.05 -5.70 1.85
N GLU A 20 -15.04 -5.49 0.99
CA GLU A 20 -15.73 -6.58 0.31
C GLU A 20 -14.84 -7.16 -0.78
N SER A 21 -14.06 -6.31 -1.45
CA SER A 21 -13.04 -6.74 -2.40
C SER A 21 -12.01 -7.66 -1.74
N LEU A 22 -11.50 -7.30 -0.55
CA LEU A 22 -10.53 -8.09 0.20
C LEU A 22 -11.06 -9.47 0.56
N VAL A 23 -12.29 -9.55 1.09
CA VAL A 23 -12.94 -10.83 1.39
C VAL A 23 -13.07 -11.67 0.13
N CYS A 24 -13.47 -11.06 -1.00
CA CYS A 24 -13.57 -11.75 -2.29
C CYS A 24 -12.20 -12.22 -2.81
N TYR A 25 -11.12 -11.45 -2.61
CA TYR A 25 -9.77 -11.88 -2.95
C TYR A 25 -9.35 -13.08 -2.10
N GLN A 26 -9.58 -13.03 -0.79
CA GLN A 26 -9.23 -14.10 0.14
C GLN A 26 -9.97 -15.40 -0.20
N GLU A 27 -11.30 -15.34 -0.37
CA GLU A 27 -12.13 -16.48 -0.76
C GLU A 27 -11.74 -17.03 -2.14
N GLY A 28 -11.47 -16.15 -3.12
CA GLY A 28 -11.07 -16.52 -4.47
C GLY A 28 -9.72 -17.26 -4.49
N ILE A 29 -8.75 -16.77 -3.73
CA ILE A 29 -7.43 -17.39 -3.57
C ILE A 29 -7.55 -18.73 -2.85
N ASP A 30 -8.33 -18.83 -1.77
CA ASP A 30 -8.53 -20.08 -1.04
C ASP A 30 -9.16 -21.17 -1.91
N LEU A 31 -10.15 -20.81 -2.73
CA LEU A 31 -10.75 -21.74 -3.69
C LEU A 31 -9.74 -22.23 -4.73
N LEU A 32 -8.85 -21.35 -5.22
CA LEU A 32 -7.78 -21.76 -6.14
C LEU A 32 -6.74 -22.65 -5.43
N LEU A 33 -6.35 -22.32 -4.20
CA LEU A 33 -5.42 -23.12 -3.41
C LEU A 33 -5.95 -24.53 -3.13
N GLN A 34 -7.25 -24.67 -2.88
CA GLN A 34 -7.89 -25.99 -2.72
C GLN A 34 -7.83 -26.82 -4.00
N VAL A 35 -8.06 -26.21 -5.17
CA VAL A 35 -7.93 -26.89 -6.48
C VAL A 35 -6.49 -27.35 -6.71
N VAL A 36 -5.49 -26.53 -6.36
CA VAL A 36 -4.06 -26.87 -6.51
C VAL A 36 -3.60 -27.90 -5.45
N LYS A 37 -4.27 -28.01 -4.30
CA LYS A 37 -4.03 -29.08 -3.31
C LYS A 37 -4.72 -30.40 -3.68
N GLY A 38 -5.90 -30.35 -4.31
CA GLY A 38 -6.66 -31.52 -4.76
C GLY A 38 -6.13 -32.13 -6.06
N THR A 39 -5.41 -31.36 -6.88
CA THR A 39 -4.68 -31.85 -8.06
C THR A 39 -3.34 -32.45 -7.64
N GLY A 40 -3.41 -33.59 -6.94
CA GLY A 40 -2.25 -34.44 -6.68
C GLY A 40 -1.72 -35.03 -7.99
N ARG A 41 -0.87 -34.29 -8.71
CA ARG A 41 -0.01 -34.85 -9.74
C ARG A 41 1.41 -34.32 -9.55
N GLY A 42 2.27 -35.24 -9.12
CA GLY A 42 3.70 -35.01 -8.92
C GLY A 42 4.34 -34.41 -10.16
N GLY A 43 5.04 -33.31 -9.94
CA GLY A 43 5.70 -32.51 -10.98
C GLY A 43 6.06 -31.19 -10.35
N GLY A 44 7.21 -31.15 -9.69
CA GLY A 44 7.66 -29.98 -8.94
C GLY A 44 7.63 -28.72 -9.78
N SER A 45 7.11 -27.64 -9.20
CA SER A 45 7.44 -26.31 -9.66
C SER A 45 7.60 -25.41 -8.44
N ARG A 46 8.82 -24.87 -8.30
CA ARG A 46 9.35 -24.10 -7.16
C ARG A 46 8.71 -22.72 -7.00
N THR A 47 7.52 -22.50 -7.54
CA THR A 47 6.85 -21.19 -7.63
C THR A 47 5.71 -20.98 -6.62
N ARG A 48 5.43 -21.96 -5.75
CA ARG A 48 4.27 -21.91 -4.81
C ARG A 48 4.50 -21.14 -3.50
N GLY A 49 5.74 -20.80 -3.14
CA GLY A 49 6.04 -20.20 -1.84
C GLY A 49 6.05 -18.68 -1.81
N GLY A 50 6.54 -18.03 -2.88
CA GLY A 50 6.77 -16.57 -2.88
C GLY A 50 5.51 -15.74 -3.06
N LEU A 51 4.74 -16.02 -4.11
CA LEU A 51 3.59 -15.19 -4.52
C LEU A 51 2.46 -15.18 -3.47
N THR A 52 2.27 -16.27 -2.72
CA THR A 52 1.23 -16.35 -1.69
C THR A 52 1.65 -15.74 -0.37
N ALA A 53 2.95 -15.77 -0.04
CA ALA A 53 3.45 -15.18 1.19
C ALA A 53 3.47 -13.65 1.10
N GLU A 54 3.95 -13.09 -0.02
CA GLU A 54 3.97 -11.64 -0.24
C GLU A 54 2.55 -11.04 -0.29
N LEU A 55 1.60 -11.73 -0.93
CA LEU A 55 0.19 -11.32 -0.90
C LEU A 55 -0.42 -11.45 0.50
N CYS A 56 -0.14 -12.57 1.20
CA CYS A 56 -0.62 -12.76 2.57
C CYS A 56 -0.08 -11.70 3.51
N ASP A 57 1.20 -11.34 3.45
CA ASP A 57 1.80 -10.32 4.32
C ASP A 57 1.18 -8.93 4.06
N THR A 58 0.95 -8.59 2.79
CA THR A 58 0.24 -7.36 2.41
C THR A 58 -1.20 -7.34 2.94
N ILE A 59 -1.90 -8.47 2.88
CA ILE A 59 -3.27 -8.64 3.40
C ILE A 59 -3.27 -8.63 4.94
N PHE A 60 -2.28 -9.24 5.59
CA PHE A 60 -2.20 -9.36 7.04
C PHE A 60 -1.91 -8.01 7.71
N PHE A 61 -1.08 -7.15 7.09
CA PHE A 61 -0.89 -5.76 7.52
C PHE A 61 -2.20 -4.95 7.55
N SER A 62 -3.20 -5.31 6.73
CA SER A 62 -4.51 -4.65 6.72
C SER A 62 -5.42 -5.06 7.89
N SER A 63 -5.00 -5.98 8.76
CA SER A 63 -5.80 -6.48 9.89
C SER A 63 -5.88 -5.53 11.09
N ASP A 64 -5.05 -4.47 11.13
CA ASP A 64 -5.04 -3.47 12.22
C ASP A 64 -6.09 -2.34 12.03
N GLY A 65 -7.06 -2.54 11.13
CA GLY A 65 -8.32 -1.79 11.14
C GLY A 65 -8.32 -0.40 10.50
N LYS A 66 -7.38 -0.07 9.60
CA LYS A 66 -7.41 1.19 8.84
C LYS A 66 -7.23 0.98 7.34
N TYR A 67 -8.35 1.02 6.64
CA TYR A 67 -8.46 1.03 5.18
C TYR A 67 -7.46 2.00 4.54
N HIS A 68 -6.60 1.47 3.66
CA HIS A 68 -5.68 2.27 2.87
C HIS A 68 -6.20 2.35 1.43
N LYS A 69 -6.55 3.56 1.00
CA LYS A 69 -6.75 3.89 -0.41
C LYS A 69 -5.42 3.67 -1.13
N GLN A 70 -5.37 2.72 -2.06
CA GLN A 70 -4.18 2.53 -2.89
C GLN A 70 -4.26 3.43 -4.13
N ILE A 71 -3.26 4.31 -4.29
CA ILE A 71 -3.12 5.14 -5.48
C ILE A 71 -2.01 4.53 -6.33
N ARG A 72 -2.36 4.02 -7.52
CA ARG A 72 -1.38 3.56 -8.50
C ARG A 72 -0.90 4.76 -9.32
N ILE A 73 0.40 5.04 -9.29
CA ILE A 73 1.04 6.09 -10.09
C ILE A 73 1.68 5.38 -11.28
N GLU A 74 1.09 5.57 -12.46
CA GLU A 74 1.57 4.99 -13.71
C GLU A 74 2.90 5.62 -14.15
N GLU A 75 3.64 4.92 -15.01
CA GLU A 75 4.91 5.41 -15.54
C GLU A 75 4.72 6.74 -16.30
N ASN A 76 5.58 7.73 -16.04
CA ASN A 76 5.50 9.09 -16.58
C ASN A 76 4.21 9.86 -16.25
N ALA A 77 3.41 9.39 -15.29
CA ALA A 77 2.21 10.11 -14.87
C ALA A 77 2.58 11.42 -14.15
N THR A 78 1.74 12.45 -14.32
CA THR A 78 1.96 13.78 -13.76
C THR A 78 0.82 14.19 -12.83
N GLY A 79 1.06 15.22 -12.01
CA GLY A 79 0.06 15.75 -11.09
C GLY A 79 -0.02 15.03 -9.73
N PHE A 80 1.02 14.29 -9.35
CA PHE A 80 1.16 13.65 -8.03
C PHE A 80 2.17 14.40 -7.15
N SER A 81 1.89 15.68 -6.87
CA SER A 81 2.66 16.42 -5.87
C SER A 81 2.34 15.93 -4.46
N TYR A 82 3.25 16.14 -3.51
CA TYR A 82 3.00 15.80 -2.11
C TYR A 82 1.72 16.43 -1.59
N GLU A 83 1.48 17.71 -1.92
CA GLU A 83 0.26 18.40 -1.54
C GLU A 83 -0.98 17.65 -2.00
N LYS A 84 -1.09 17.29 -3.28
CA LYS A 84 -2.27 16.58 -3.77
C LYS A 84 -2.43 15.18 -3.17
N LEU A 85 -1.33 14.48 -2.90
CA LEU A 85 -1.34 13.14 -2.33
C LEU A 85 -1.78 13.14 -0.87
N PHE A 86 -1.34 14.12 -0.08
CA PHE A 86 -1.53 14.15 1.36
C PHE A 86 -2.60 15.15 1.85
N GLN A 87 -3.07 16.08 1.00
CA GLN A 87 -4.04 17.11 1.38
C GLN A 87 -5.33 16.54 2.00
N GLU A 88 -5.84 15.41 1.52
CA GLU A 88 -7.05 14.77 2.06
C GLU A 88 -6.84 14.23 3.49
N TYR A 89 -5.59 13.97 3.88
CA TYR A 89 -5.22 13.37 5.16
C TYR A 89 -4.62 14.40 6.15
N LEU A 90 -4.24 15.57 5.65
CA LEU A 90 -3.65 16.66 6.42
C LEU A 90 -4.75 17.54 7.03
N THR A 91 -5.26 17.10 8.18
CA THR A 91 -6.25 17.85 8.97
C THR A 91 -5.62 18.59 10.15
N GLU A 92 -6.34 19.54 10.75
CA GLU A 92 -5.88 20.31 11.92
C GLU A 92 -5.53 19.44 13.15
N THR A 93 -6.02 18.20 13.18
CA THR A 93 -5.79 17.24 14.27
C THR A 93 -4.39 16.64 14.25
N VAL A 94 -3.66 16.75 13.14
CA VAL A 94 -2.31 16.18 13.02
C VAL A 94 -1.32 17.05 13.79
N SER A 95 -0.80 16.52 14.89
CA SER A 95 0.18 17.19 15.75
C SER A 95 1.61 16.69 15.56
N GLU A 96 1.76 15.46 15.09
CA GLU A 96 3.04 14.76 14.97
C GLU A 96 3.03 13.92 13.70
N VAL A 97 4.17 13.89 13.01
CA VAL A 97 4.35 13.15 11.75
C VAL A 97 5.56 12.25 11.87
N TRP A 98 5.38 10.98 11.52
CA TRP A 98 6.43 9.97 11.48
C TRP A 98 6.69 9.59 10.03
N VAL A 99 7.94 9.72 9.59
CA VAL A 99 8.39 9.38 8.24
C VAL A 99 9.51 8.37 8.34
N GLU A 100 9.32 7.21 7.72
CA GLU A 100 10.34 6.18 7.60
C GLU A 100 10.69 6.04 6.11
N ASP A 101 11.84 6.59 5.71
CA ASP A 101 12.30 6.55 4.33
C ASP A 101 13.81 6.25 4.30
N PRO A 102 14.22 5.05 3.81
CA PRO A 102 15.63 4.67 3.79
C PRO A 102 16.47 5.45 2.77
N TYR A 103 15.84 6.14 1.82
CA TYR A 103 16.50 6.76 0.67
C TYR A 103 16.58 8.29 0.79
N ILE A 104 16.77 8.87 1.97
CA ILE A 104 17.03 10.31 2.11
C ILE A 104 18.53 10.54 2.30
N ARG A 105 19.29 10.44 1.20
CA ARG A 105 20.77 10.48 1.23
C ARG A 105 21.37 11.49 0.25
N GLN A 106 20.83 11.53 -0.97
CA GLN A 106 21.29 12.41 -2.04
C GLN A 106 20.60 13.78 -1.99
N ALA A 107 21.22 14.80 -2.60
CA ALA A 107 20.72 16.17 -2.59
C ALA A 107 19.26 16.28 -3.09
N HIS A 108 18.90 15.56 -4.16
CA HIS A 108 17.54 15.58 -4.68
C HIS A 108 16.51 14.95 -3.71
N GLN A 109 16.93 13.96 -2.91
CA GLN A 109 16.10 13.29 -1.90
C GLN A 109 15.87 14.22 -0.70
N LEU A 110 16.91 14.98 -0.31
CA LEU A 110 16.78 16.05 0.68
C LEU A 110 15.81 17.14 0.22
N TYR A 111 15.88 17.56 -1.06
CA TYR A 111 14.91 18.51 -1.61
C TYR A 111 13.48 17.96 -1.64
N ASN A 112 13.31 16.65 -1.87
CA ASN A 112 12.00 16.01 -1.79
C ASN A 112 11.44 16.07 -0.36
N PHE A 113 12.25 15.72 0.63
CA PHE A 113 11.85 15.82 2.04
C PHE A 113 11.56 17.26 2.45
N LEU A 114 12.36 18.23 1.98
CA LEU A 114 12.11 19.65 2.23
C LEU A 114 10.74 20.08 1.70
N ARG A 115 10.38 19.70 0.46
CA ARG A 115 9.07 19.99 -0.12
C ARG A 115 7.92 19.33 0.66
N PHE A 116 8.15 18.14 1.21
CA PHE A 116 7.19 17.48 2.09
C PHE A 116 6.97 18.28 3.38
N CYS A 117 8.04 18.73 4.03
CA CYS A 117 7.95 19.59 5.21
C CYS A 117 7.26 20.93 4.93
N GLU A 118 7.55 21.56 3.77
CA GLU A 118 6.87 22.80 3.37
C GLU A 118 5.36 22.63 3.26
N MET A 119 4.90 21.51 2.67
CA MET A 119 3.48 21.20 2.56
C MET A 119 2.83 21.08 3.95
N ILE A 120 3.49 20.41 4.89
CA ILE A 120 2.97 20.24 6.26
C ILE A 120 2.77 21.61 6.93
N VAL A 121 3.73 22.52 6.79
CA VAL A 121 3.70 23.85 7.42
C VAL A 121 2.71 24.79 6.73
N LYS A 122 2.55 24.68 5.41
CA LYS A 122 1.60 25.47 4.62
C LYS A 122 0.16 25.01 4.80
N GLY A 123 -0.04 23.73 5.10
CA GLY A 123 -1.37 23.15 5.31
C GLY A 123 -2.07 23.66 6.57
N PRO A 124 -3.35 23.31 6.77
CA PRO A 124 -4.09 23.66 7.99
C PRO A 124 -3.57 22.95 9.25
N CYS A 125 -2.63 22.01 9.09
CA CYS A 125 -2.07 21.20 10.18
C CYS A 125 -1.20 22.04 11.12
N LYS A 126 -1.33 21.76 12.42
CA LYS A 126 -0.48 22.37 13.47
C LYS A 126 0.56 21.36 13.95
N VAL A 127 1.31 20.80 13.01
CA VAL A 127 2.37 19.83 13.32
C VAL A 127 3.46 20.51 14.13
N LYS A 128 3.81 19.90 15.27
CA LYS A 128 4.85 20.40 16.17
C LYS A 128 6.15 19.64 16.02
N THR A 129 6.05 18.34 15.73
CA THR A 129 7.21 17.44 15.69
C THR A 129 7.14 16.57 14.45
N ILE A 130 8.26 16.44 13.76
CA ILE A 130 8.45 15.52 12.63
C ILE A 130 9.58 14.57 13.00
N HIS A 131 9.28 13.28 13.05
CA HIS A 131 10.23 12.21 13.27
C HIS A 131 10.62 11.63 11.92
N LEU A 132 11.91 11.74 11.57
CA LEU A 132 12.46 11.12 10.37
C LEU A 132 13.37 9.97 10.79
N LEU A 133 13.03 8.76 10.34
CA LEU A 133 13.91 7.61 10.35
C LEU A 133 14.43 7.39 8.93
N THR A 134 15.74 7.52 8.75
CA THR A 134 16.42 7.19 7.50
C THR A 134 17.59 6.26 7.75
N SER A 135 17.95 5.49 6.74
CA SER A 135 19.07 4.56 6.85
C SER A 135 20.40 5.28 6.61
N CYS A 136 21.41 4.94 7.40
CA CYS A 136 22.75 5.51 7.26
C CYS A 136 23.34 5.12 5.89
N ASP A 137 24.05 6.05 5.26
CA ASP A 137 24.98 5.68 4.19
C ASP A 137 26.18 4.94 4.81
N GLU A 138 26.70 3.94 4.09
CA GLU A 138 27.98 3.28 4.41
C GLU A 138 29.17 4.16 4.02
#